data_AF-A0A0D2TGG8-F1
#
_entry.id   AF-A0A0D2TGG8-F1
#
_cell.length_a   1.000
_cell.length_b   1.000
_cell.length_c   1.000
_cell.angle_alpha   90.00
_cell.angle_beta   90.00
_cell.angle_gamma   90.00
#
_symmetry.space_group_name_H-M   'P 1'
#
loop_
_entity.id
_entity.type
_entity.pdbx_description
1 polymer ?
#
loop_
_entity_poly.entity_id
_entity_poly.type
_entity_poly.pdbx_seq_one_letter_code
_entity_poly.pdbx_strand_id
1 'polypeptide(L)'
;MASPLAGCRFSCSYTDAEPQQDIYAKGDEYHKFRESAKEHRDSMRSYFKKAATACSKGELEYAAYLSDQGKIQTKLAREADERASQNIFKARNKGFENVITIDLHGQHVKQAMRL
;
A
#
# COMPACT_ATOMS: atom_id res chain seq x y z
N MET A 1 37.01 -48.84 -29.49
CA MET A 1 36.52 -49.06 -28.12
C MET A 1 36.35 -47.70 -27.47
N ALA A 2 35.12 -47.28 -27.22
CA ALA A 2 34.81 -46.04 -26.53
C ALA A 2 33.60 -46.29 -25.62
N SER A 3 33.84 -46.21 -24.31
CA SER A 3 32.81 -46.26 -23.27
C SER A 3 32.11 -44.90 -23.16
N PRO A 4 30.78 -44.82 -22.97
CA PRO A 4 30.14 -43.61 -22.50
C PRO A 4 29.86 -43.66 -21.00
N LEU A 5 30.21 -42.56 -20.32
CA LEU A 5 29.92 -42.28 -18.93
C LEU A 5 28.42 -42.04 -18.72
N ALA A 6 27.89 -42.60 -17.63
CA ALA A 6 26.52 -42.50 -17.20
C ALA A 6 26.13 -41.05 -16.86
N GLY A 7 25.13 -40.50 -17.56
CA GLY A 7 24.43 -39.28 -17.17
C GLY A 7 23.19 -39.62 -16.34
N CYS A 8 23.21 -39.24 -15.07
CA CYS A 8 22.09 -39.36 -14.15
C CYS A 8 20.91 -38.50 -14.65
N ARG A 9 19.76 -39.13 -14.95
CA ARG A 9 18.52 -38.44 -15.31
C ARG A 9 17.88 -37.84 -14.05
N PHE A 10 17.98 -36.53 -13.88
CA PHE A 10 17.18 -35.80 -12.89
C PHE A 10 15.79 -35.56 -13.51
N SER A 11 14.82 -36.42 -13.21
CA SER A 11 13.42 -36.19 -13.57
C SER A 11 12.80 -35.26 -12.53
N CYS A 12 12.81 -33.95 -12.81
CA CYS A 12 11.97 -33.01 -12.07
C CYS A 12 10.57 -33.07 -12.69
N SER A 13 9.69 -33.89 -12.12
CA SER A 13 8.26 -33.86 -12.45
C SER A 13 7.69 -32.55 -11.91
N TYR A 14 7.54 -31.57 -12.80
CA TYR A 14 6.66 -30.43 -12.56
C TYR A 14 5.25 -30.99 -12.45
N THR A 15 4.75 -31.11 -11.22
CA THR A 15 3.31 -31.16 -11.01
C THR A 15 2.77 -29.82 -11.45
N ASP A 16 1.98 -29.82 -12.53
CA ASP A 16 1.22 -28.68 -13.02
C ASP A 16 0.51 -28.02 -11.84
N ALA A 17 1.06 -26.92 -11.36
CA ALA A 17 0.35 -26.03 -10.47
C ALA A 17 -0.75 -25.41 -11.31
N GLU A 18 -1.97 -25.91 -11.10
CA GLU A 18 -3.22 -25.31 -11.58
C GLU A 18 -3.10 -23.78 -11.54
N PRO A 19 -3.50 -23.06 -12.61
CA PRO A 19 -3.49 -21.61 -12.58
C PRO A 19 -4.45 -21.20 -11.46
N GLN A 20 -3.90 -20.76 -10.32
CA GLN A 20 -4.66 -20.08 -9.30
C GLN A 20 -5.25 -18.87 -10.02
N GLN A 21 -6.54 -18.97 -10.33
CA GLN A 21 -7.29 -17.93 -11.01
C GLN A 21 -6.99 -16.66 -10.24
N ASP A 22 -6.29 -15.74 -10.90
CA ASP A 22 -5.92 -14.45 -10.36
C ASP A 22 -7.26 -13.76 -10.06
N ILE A 23 -7.71 -13.86 -8.81
CA ILE A 23 -8.92 -13.20 -8.31
C ILE A 23 -8.53 -11.72 -8.22
N TYR A 24 -8.41 -11.10 -9.39
CA TYR A 24 -8.28 -9.68 -9.57
C TYR A 24 -9.64 -9.10 -9.17
N ALA A 25 -9.90 -9.01 -7.86
CA ALA A 25 -11.04 -8.27 -7.37
C ALA A 25 -10.98 -6.89 -8.02
N LYS A 26 -12.08 -6.47 -8.65
CA LYS A 26 -12.13 -5.24 -9.44
C LYS A 26 -11.56 -4.08 -8.62
N GLY A 27 -10.66 -3.30 -9.23
CA GLY A 27 -10.06 -2.11 -8.62
C GLY A 27 -11.08 -1.05 -8.18
N ASP A 28 -12.35 -1.17 -8.58
CA ASP A 28 -13.43 -0.28 -8.17
C ASP A 28 -13.60 -0.20 -6.64
N GLU A 29 -13.43 -1.30 -5.92
CA GLU A 29 -13.56 -1.29 -4.45
C GLU A 29 -12.44 -0.51 -3.78
N TYR A 30 -11.24 -0.53 -4.35
CA TYR A 30 -10.08 0.22 -3.84
C TYR A 30 -10.37 1.73 -3.83
N HIS A 31 -10.93 2.26 -4.92
CA HIS A 31 -11.26 3.67 -5.03
C HIS A 31 -12.36 4.07 -4.05
N LYS A 32 -13.39 3.23 -3.90
CA LYS A 32 -14.47 3.45 -2.93
C LYS A 32 -13.96 3.55 -1.49
N PHE A 33 -13.05 2.66 -1.09
CA PHE A 33 -12.49 2.71 0.27
C PHE A 33 -11.67 3.97 0.53
N ARG A 34 -11.04 4.56 -0.49
CA ARG A 34 -10.15 5.73 -0.34
C ARG A 34 -10.82 7.08 -0.60
N GLU A 35 -12.09 7.10 -0.98
CA GLU A 35 -12.81 8.33 -1.31
C GLU A 35 -12.82 9.32 -0.14
N SER A 36 -13.23 8.88 1.06
CA SER A 36 -13.24 9.74 2.25
C SER A 36 -11.84 10.27 2.62
N ALA A 37 -10.79 9.44 2.50
CA ALA A 37 -9.42 9.90 2.73
C ALA A 37 -8.99 10.98 1.73
N LYS A 38 -9.44 10.87 0.47
CA LYS A 38 -9.21 11.86 -0.59
C LYS A 38 -9.92 13.17 -0.26
N GLU A 39 -11.18 13.14 0.13
CA GLU A 39 -11.95 14.34 0.50
C GLU A 39 -11.30 15.13 1.64
N HIS A 40 -10.83 14.41 2.68
CA HIS A 40 -10.08 15.03 3.78
C HIS A 40 -8.74 15.61 3.32
N ARG A 41 -8.02 14.94 2.41
CA ARG A 41 -6.78 15.48 1.82
C ARG A 41 -7.02 16.74 0.98
N ASP A 42 -8.11 16.77 0.21
CA ASP A 42 -8.47 17.93 -0.61
C ASP A 42 -8.85 19.13 0.28
N SER A 43 -9.62 18.86 1.35
CA SER A 43 -9.96 19.86 2.38
C SER A 43 -8.71 20.38 3.09
N MET A 44 -7.81 19.49 3.53
CA MET A 44 -6.52 19.83 4.13
C MET A 44 -5.71 20.76 3.21
N ARG A 45 -5.58 20.41 1.93
CA ARG A 45 -4.86 21.23 0.94
C ARG A 45 -5.49 22.61 0.80
N SER A 46 -6.81 22.69 0.78
CA SER A 46 -7.55 23.95 0.71
C SER A 46 -7.26 24.84 1.92
N TYR A 47 -7.31 24.29 3.14
CA TYR A 47 -7.02 25.05 4.37
C TYR A 47 -5.58 25.57 4.40
N PHE A 48 -4.59 24.74 4.06
CA PHE A 48 -3.20 25.21 4.05
C PHE A 48 -2.95 26.25 2.96
N LYS A 49 -3.59 26.14 1.79
CA LYS A 49 -3.52 27.18 0.76
C LYS A 49 -4.11 28.50 1.24
N LYS A 50 -5.25 28.46 1.94
CA LYS A 50 -5.87 29.65 2.56
C LYS A 50 -4.97 30.24 3.63
N ALA A 51 -4.40 29.41 4.51
CA ALA A 51 -3.47 29.85 5.56
C ALA A 51 -2.24 30.56 4.97
N ALA A 52 -1.62 29.99 3.93
CA ALA A 52 -0.50 30.63 3.24
C ALA A 52 -0.89 31.99 2.62
N THR A 53 -2.11 32.09 2.08
CA THR A 53 -2.65 33.34 1.55
C THR A 53 -2.84 34.38 2.66
N ALA A 54 -3.40 33.99 3.81
CA ALA A 54 -3.59 34.85 4.97
C ALA A 54 -2.26 35.34 5.57
N CYS A 55 -1.26 34.46 5.68
CA CYS A 55 0.11 34.84 6.07
C CYS A 55 0.69 35.91 5.13
N SER A 56 0.49 35.74 3.82
CA SER A 56 0.99 36.69 2.82
C SER A 56 0.32 38.07 2.92
N LYS A 57 -0.88 38.14 3.51
CA LYS A 57 -1.62 39.39 3.78
C LYS A 57 -1.32 39.99 5.16
N GLY A 58 -0.53 39.31 6.00
CA GLY A 58 -0.27 39.72 7.39
C GLY A 58 -1.39 39.36 8.38
N GLU A 59 -2.38 38.56 7.97
CA GLU A 59 -3.51 38.14 8.80
C GLU A 59 -3.13 36.93 9.67
N LEU A 60 -2.20 37.11 10.62
CA LEU A 60 -1.54 35.99 11.32
C LEU A 60 -2.50 35.14 12.17
N GLU A 61 -3.41 35.76 12.93
CA GLU A 61 -4.41 35.03 13.74
C GLU A 61 -5.33 34.17 12.86
N TYR A 62 -5.76 34.72 11.72
CA TYR A 62 -6.61 34.00 10.78
C TYR A 62 -5.84 32.86 10.08
N ALA A 63 -4.57 33.09 9.76
CA ALA A 63 -3.69 32.05 9.22
C ALA A 63 -3.45 30.91 10.23
N ALA A 64 -3.30 31.23 11.51
CA ALA A 64 -3.16 30.24 12.59
C ALA A 64 -4.42 29.38 12.70
N TYR A 65 -5.60 30.01 12.74
CA TYR A 65 -6.89 29.31 12.74
C TYR A 65 -7.04 28.36 11.54
N LEU A 66 -6.77 28.84 10.33
CA LEU A 66 -6.83 28.02 9.10
C LEU A 66 -5.83 26.86 9.14
N SER A 67 -4.65 27.08 9.72
CA SER A 67 -3.64 26.04 9.89
C SER A 67 -4.11 24.94 10.84
N ASP A 68 -4.80 25.31 11.93
CA ASP A 68 -5.37 24.35 12.87
C ASP A 68 -6.51 23.54 12.25
N GLN A 69 -7.37 24.16 11.44
CA GLN A 69 -8.36 23.44 10.63
C GLN A 69 -7.69 22.46 9.66
N GLY A 70 -6.60 22.87 9.00
CA GLY A 70 -5.78 22.00 8.15
C GLY A 70 -5.25 20.78 8.90
N LYS A 71 -4.71 20.96 10.12
CA LYS A 71 -4.23 19.85 10.97
C LYS A 71 -5.33 18.88 11.35
N ILE A 72 -6.55 19.36 11.63
CA ILE A 72 -7.70 18.50 11.90
C ILE A 72 -8.00 17.61 10.68
N GLN A 73 -8.04 18.19 9.48
CA GLN A 73 -8.25 17.43 8.25
C GLN A 73 -7.11 16.45 7.97
N THR A 74 -5.86 16.77 8.31
CA THR A 74 -4.73 15.83 8.23
C THR A 74 -4.97 14.59 9.10
N LYS A 75 -5.45 14.77 10.34
CA LYS A 75 -5.75 13.64 11.24
C LYS A 75 -6.86 12.76 10.68
N LEU A 76 -7.95 13.37 10.21
CA LEU A 76 -9.08 12.65 9.60
C LEU A 76 -8.66 11.90 8.33
N ALA A 77 -7.84 12.53 7.47
CA ALA A 77 -7.31 11.88 6.27
C ALA A 77 -6.48 10.64 6.62
N ARG A 78 -5.62 10.71 7.65
CA ARG A 78 -4.80 9.57 8.10
C ARG A 78 -5.69 8.43 8.62
N GLU A 79 -6.63 8.73 9.50
CA GLU A 79 -7.54 7.73 10.07
C GLU A 79 -8.41 7.07 9.00
N ALA A 80 -8.90 7.85 8.03
CA ALA A 80 -9.63 7.33 6.88
C ALA A 80 -8.75 6.44 6.01
N ASP A 81 -7.48 6.80 5.78
CA ASP A 81 -6.53 6.01 4.99
C ASP A 81 -6.16 4.69 5.68
N GLU A 82 -5.95 4.71 7.00
CA GLU A 82 -5.72 3.52 7.82
C GLU A 82 -6.93 2.57 7.77
N ARG A 83 -8.14 3.12 7.95
CA ARG A 83 -9.39 2.34 7.85
C ARG A 83 -9.58 1.77 6.45
N ALA A 84 -9.33 2.56 5.40
CA ALA A 84 -9.39 2.11 4.02
C ALA A 84 -8.43 0.95 3.78
N SER A 85 -7.19 1.08 4.26
CA SER A 85 -6.16 0.05 4.12
C SER A 85 -6.56 -1.27 4.81
N GLN A 86 -7.11 -1.20 6.02
CA GLN A 86 -7.64 -2.38 6.72
C GLN A 86 -8.82 -3.02 5.97
N ASN A 87 -9.74 -2.22 5.44
CA ASN A 87 -10.90 -2.72 4.70
C ASN A 87 -10.49 -3.39 3.39
N ILE A 88 -9.54 -2.78 2.65
CA ILE A 88 -8.96 -3.37 1.44
C ILE A 88 -8.30 -4.71 1.79
N PHE A 89 -7.49 -4.75 2.84
CA PHE A 89 -6.83 -5.97 3.28
C PHE A 89 -7.85 -7.07 3.60
N LYS A 90 -8.87 -6.77 4.41
CA LYS A 90 -9.93 -7.74 4.76
C LYS A 90 -10.73 -8.21 3.54
N ALA A 91 -11.12 -7.29 2.65
CA ALA A 91 -11.89 -7.61 1.46
C ALA A 91 -11.12 -8.52 0.50
N ARG A 92 -9.83 -8.22 0.29
CA ARG A 92 -8.95 -9.00 -0.59
C ARG A 92 -8.58 -10.37 -0.02
N ASN A 93 -8.43 -10.46 1.29
CA ASN A 93 -8.02 -11.70 1.96
C ASN A 93 -9.20 -12.55 2.47
N LYS A 94 -10.45 -12.17 2.20
CA LYS A 94 -11.66 -12.82 2.78
C LYS A 94 -11.78 -14.32 2.50
N GLY A 95 -11.13 -14.84 1.45
CA GLY A 95 -11.13 -16.25 1.07
C GLY A 95 -9.79 -16.96 1.24
N PHE A 96 -8.78 -16.30 1.80
CA PHE A 96 -7.46 -16.89 2.03
C PHE A 96 -7.37 -17.32 3.50
N GLU A 97 -7.20 -18.61 3.76
CA GLU A 97 -6.66 -19.05 5.05
C GLU A 97 -5.20 -18.59 5.09
N ASN A 98 -4.79 -17.89 6.15
CA ASN A 98 -3.44 -17.31 6.34
C ASN A 98 -2.34 -18.40 6.49
N VAL A 99 -2.33 -19.42 5.64
CA VAL A 99 -1.47 -20.61 5.72
C VAL A 99 -0.02 -20.29 5.34
N ILE A 100 0.21 -19.26 4.52
CA ILE A 100 1.55 -18.81 4.13
C ILE A 100 1.76 -17.38 4.62
N THR A 101 2.31 -17.24 5.83
CA THR A 101 2.77 -15.95 6.36
C THR A 101 4.20 -15.71 5.88
N ILE A 102 4.41 -14.67 5.07
CA ILE A 102 5.76 -14.27 4.64
C ILE A 102 6.36 -13.37 5.74
N ASP A 103 7.36 -13.88 6.45
CA ASP A 103 8.12 -13.07 7.41
C ASP A 103 9.11 -12.17 6.67
N LEU A 104 8.78 -10.87 6.61
CA LEU A 104 9.63 -9.86 5.99
C LEU A 104 10.75 -9.35 6.91
N HIS A 105 10.81 -9.77 8.19
CA HIS A 105 11.84 -9.33 9.14
C HIS A 105 13.21 -9.99 8.92
N GLY A 106 13.33 -10.95 7.99
CA GLY A 106 14.54 -11.77 7.80
C GLY A 106 15.22 -11.70 6.43
N GLN A 107 14.85 -10.79 5.52
CA GLN A 107 15.44 -10.79 4.18
C GLN A 107 16.81 -10.09 4.16
N HIS A 108 17.87 -10.90 4.12
CA HIS A 108 19.29 -10.50 4.10
C HIS A 108 19.62 -9.34 3.13
N VAL A 109 19.85 -8.14 3.69
CA VAL A 109 20.40 -6.96 2.98
C VAL A 109 21.82 -7.20 2.44
N LYS A 110 22.52 -8.23 2.92
CA LYS A 110 23.95 -8.43 2.65
C LYS A 110 24.29 -8.89 1.22
N GLN A 111 23.34 -9.43 0.45
CA GLN A 111 23.65 -9.99 -0.87
C GLN A 111 23.42 -9.02 -2.05
N ALA A 112 22.90 -7.80 -1.79
CA ALA A 112 22.66 -6.78 -2.82
C ALA A 112 23.82 -5.78 -3.00
N MET A 113 24.83 -5.79 -2.13
CA MET A 113 25.99 -4.88 -2.21
C MET A 113 27.29 -5.62 -2.57
N ARG A 114 27.32 -6.32 -3.70
CA ARG A 114 28.61 -6.63 -4.36
C ARG A 114 28.90 -5.53 -5.38
N LEU A 115 29.92 -4.72 -5.08
CA LEU A 115 30.58 -3.81 -6.01
C LEU A 115 31.40 -4.61 -7.03
#